data_AF-A2BMF9-F1
#
_entry.id   AF-A2BMF9-F1
#
_cell.length_a   1.000
_cell.length_b   1.000
_cell.length_c   1.000
_cell.angle_alpha   90.00
_cell.angle_beta   90.00
_cell.angle_gamma   90.00
#
_symmetry.space_group_name_H-M   'P 1'
#
loop_
_entity.id
_entity.type
_entity.pdbx_description
1 polymer ?
#
loop_
_entity_poly.entity_id
_entity_poly.type
_entity_poly.pdbx_seq_one_letter_code
_entity_poly.pdbx_strand_id
1 'polypeptide(L)'
;MGLIVGVLKDARHRPIVALALVGLVASFGLLVAQTIRPSIPPQAYAELKEAVATLDESLGHSNYCLVARDVRVLYWLETITDEVHRHPSECTSRIVFIDVLKTPPRGSELVYRGRYVTAWTPAKLHPAPPPAGH
;
A
#
# COMPACT_ATOMS: atom_id res chain seq x y z
N MET A 1 20.27 33.44 25.17
CA MET A 1 21.41 32.80 24.48
C MET A 1 22.63 32.53 25.35
N GLY A 2 22.87 33.25 26.46
CA GLY A 2 24.07 33.04 27.30
C GLY A 2 24.09 31.76 28.17
N LEU A 3 22.92 31.23 28.54
CA LEU A 3 22.83 30.06 29.45
C LEU A 3 23.24 28.74 28.77
N ILE A 4 23.01 28.62 27.46
CA ILE A 4 23.34 27.44 26.65
C ILE A 4 24.87 27.33 26.46
N VAL A 5 25.54 28.48 26.30
CA VAL A 5 27.01 28.53 26.11
C VAL A 5 27.75 28.27 27.42
N GLY A 6 27.20 28.70 28.57
CA GLY A 6 27.76 28.42 29.90
C GLY A 6 27.75 26.95 30.27
N VAL A 7 26.64 26.24 30.00
CA VAL A 7 26.49 24.80 30.28
C VAL A 7 27.39 23.93 29.41
N LEU A 8 27.70 24.33 28.18
CA LEU A 8 28.61 23.58 27.30
C LEU A 8 30.08 23.66 27.72
N LYS A 9 30.47 24.75 28.39
CA LYS A 9 31.87 24.99 28.82
C LYS A 9 32.22 24.25 30.11
N ASP A 10 31.21 23.85 30.88
CA ASP A 10 31.38 23.17 32.15
C ASP A 10 31.47 21.64 31.96
N ALA A 11 32.62 21.05 32.30
CA ALA A 11 32.91 19.64 32.06
C ALA A 11 31.93 18.69 32.77
N ARG A 12 31.30 19.15 33.86
CA ARG A 12 30.35 18.40 34.68
C ARG A 12 29.02 18.15 33.99
N HIS A 13 28.62 19.01 33.05
CA HIS A 13 27.31 18.92 32.37
C HIS A 13 27.40 18.29 30.98
N ARG A 14 28.61 18.13 30.43
CA ARG A 14 28.87 17.40 29.17
C ARG A 14 28.21 16.02 29.08
N PRO A 15 28.27 15.13 30.10
CA PRO A 15 27.65 13.81 29.98
C PRO A 15 26.12 13.89 29.92
N ILE A 16 25.51 14.87 30.61
CA ILE A 16 24.05 15.07 30.61
C ILE A 16 23.59 15.57 29.23
N VAL A 17 24.31 16.53 28.65
CA VAL A 17 24.00 17.07 27.32
C VAL A 17 24.21 16.00 26.24
N ALA A 18 25.27 15.19 26.35
CA ALA A 18 25.51 14.07 25.44
C ALA A 18 24.39 13.02 25.51
N LEU A 19 23.95 12.66 26.73
CA LEU A 19 22.86 11.71 26.93
C LEU A 19 21.53 12.24 26.34
N ALA A 20 21.24 13.54 26.52
CA ALA A 20 20.06 14.17 25.95
C ALA A 20 20.09 14.18 24.40
N LEU A 21 21.26 14.43 23.79
CA LEU A 21 21.45 14.35 22.34
C LEU A 21 21.27 12.92 21.82
N VAL A 22 21.83 11.91 22.50
CA VAL A 22 21.64 10.50 22.14
C VAL A 22 20.17 10.10 22.24
N GLY A 23 19.48 10.52 23.31
CA GLY A 23 18.04 10.30 23.47
C GLY A 23 17.24 10.91 22.33
N LEU A 24 17.55 12.15 21.95
CA LEU A 24 16.90 12.83 20.83
C LEU A 24 17.10 12.09 19.50
N VAL A 25 18.35 11.72 19.16
CA VAL A 25 18.67 10.97 17.94
C VAL A 25 17.98 9.60 17.93
N ALA A 26 17.93 8.91 19.07
CA ALA A 26 17.25 7.64 19.20
C ALA A 26 15.73 7.76 18.98
N SER A 27 15.09 8.82 19.49
CA SER A 27 13.67 9.09 19.25
C SER A 27 13.36 9.34 17.77
N PHE A 28 14.22 10.08 17.06
CA PHE A 28 14.07 10.27 15.61
C PHE A 28 14.27 8.96 14.83
N GLY A 29 15.22 8.12 15.23
CA GLY A 29 15.44 6.81 14.60
C GLY A 29 14.24 5.87 14.67
N LEU A 30 13.53 5.85 15.80
CA LEU A 30 12.32 5.03 15.98
C LEU A 30 11.15 5.51 15.11
N LEU A 31 10.97 6.82 14.99
CA LEU A 31 9.96 7.42 14.09
C LEU A 31 10.23 7.07 12.63
N VAL A 32 11.48 7.16 12.17
CA VAL A 32 11.84 6.80 10.79
C VAL A 32 11.66 5.30 10.53
N ALA A 33 12.00 4.43 11.49
CA ALA A 33 11.82 2.99 11.35
C ALA A 33 10.35 2.56 11.18
N GLN A 34 9.41 3.23 11.87
CA GLN A 34 7.98 3.00 11.68
C GLN A 34 7.44 3.56 10.35
N THR A 35 8.22 4.39 9.66
CA THR A 35 7.87 4.97 8.36
C THR A 35 8.43 4.14 7.18
N ILE A 36 9.19 3.07 7.45
CA ILE A 36 9.74 2.17 6.41
C ILE A 36 8.63 1.28 5.86
N ARG A 37 7.92 1.84 4.88
CA ARG A 37 6.99 1.25 3.92
C ARG A 37 5.89 0.33 4.46
N PRO A 38 4.72 0.35 3.85
CA PRO A 38 3.78 -0.74 4.01
C PRO A 38 4.35 -2.03 3.42
N SER A 39 5.00 -2.86 4.24
CA SER A 39 5.59 -4.11 3.77
C SER A 39 4.55 -5.21 3.73
N ILE A 40 4.15 -5.61 2.52
CA ILE A 40 3.66 -6.96 2.31
C ILE A 40 4.87 -7.91 2.35
N PRO A 41 4.72 -9.16 2.83
CA PRO A 41 5.80 -10.13 2.79
C PRO A 41 6.37 -10.30 1.36
N PRO A 42 7.67 -10.57 1.18
CA PRO A 42 8.25 -10.75 -0.16
C PRO A 42 7.53 -11.81 -1.00
N GLN A 43 7.05 -12.88 -0.35
CA GLN A 43 6.27 -13.94 -0.98
C GLN A 43 4.91 -13.42 -1.48
N ALA A 44 4.25 -12.54 -0.72
CA ALA A 44 2.99 -11.92 -1.14
C ALA A 44 3.20 -10.95 -2.31
N TYR A 45 4.35 -10.27 -2.39
CA TYR A 45 4.69 -9.42 -3.53
C TYR A 45 4.94 -10.23 -4.81
N ALA A 46 5.64 -11.37 -4.71
CA ALA A 46 5.84 -12.27 -5.84
C ALA A 46 4.50 -12.81 -6.37
N GLU A 47 3.63 -13.25 -5.45
CA GLU A 47 2.28 -13.72 -5.78
C GLU A 47 1.40 -12.61 -6.36
N LEU A 48 1.55 -11.37 -5.89
CA LEU A 48 0.85 -10.21 -6.45
C LEU A 48 1.21 -9.97 -7.92
N LYS A 49 2.50 -10.11 -8.29
CA LYS A 49 2.93 -10.03 -9.69
C LYS A 49 2.32 -11.13 -10.55
N GLU A 50 2.34 -12.36 -10.02
CA GLU A 50 1.76 -13.51 -10.70
C GLU A 50 0.24 -13.35 -10.88
N ALA A 51 -0.45 -12.82 -9.87
CA ALA A 51 -1.88 -12.53 -9.94
C ALA A 51 -2.19 -11.51 -11.04
N VAL A 52 -1.43 -10.42 -11.13
CA VAL A 52 -1.60 -9.42 -12.20
C VAL A 52 -1.33 -10.03 -13.57
N ALA A 53 -0.25 -10.78 -13.74
CA ALA A 53 0.06 -11.44 -15.00
C ALA A 53 -1.05 -12.43 -15.43
N THR A 54 -1.59 -13.19 -14.47
CA THR A 54 -2.71 -14.13 -14.72
C THR A 54 -3.98 -13.38 -15.13
N LEU A 55 -4.25 -12.22 -14.52
CA LEU A 55 -5.38 -11.38 -14.86
C LEU A 55 -5.23 -10.79 -16.27
N ASP A 56 -4.04 -10.32 -16.61
CA ASP A 56 -3.70 -9.83 -17.95
C ASP A 56 -3.91 -10.90 -19.03
N GLU A 57 -3.48 -12.13 -18.77
CA GLU A 57 -3.65 -13.25 -19.70
C GLU A 57 -5.13 -13.66 -19.83
N SER A 58 -5.88 -13.69 -18.73
CA SER A 58 -7.26 -14.20 -18.69
C SER A 58 -8.32 -13.20 -19.15
N LEU A 59 -8.13 -11.91 -18.86
CA LEU A 59 -9.10 -10.84 -19.15
C LEU A 59 -8.68 -9.95 -20.31
N GLY A 60 -7.39 -9.92 -20.65
CA GLY A 60 -6.80 -9.01 -21.61
C GLY A 60 -6.49 -7.65 -20.98
N HIS A 61 -5.30 -7.12 -21.30
CA HIS A 61 -4.61 -5.96 -20.72
C HIS A 61 -5.40 -4.62 -20.67
N SER A 62 -6.62 -4.56 -21.21
CA SER A 62 -7.43 -3.33 -21.27
C SER A 62 -8.91 -3.52 -20.90
N ASN A 63 -9.30 -4.72 -20.47
CA ASN A 63 -10.71 -5.03 -20.19
C ASN A 63 -11.07 -4.99 -18.72
N TYR A 64 -10.11 -4.70 -17.84
CA TYR A 64 -10.34 -4.68 -16.41
C TYR A 64 -9.64 -3.52 -15.71
N CYS A 65 -10.17 -3.17 -14.54
CA CYS A 65 -9.68 -2.13 -13.68
C CYS A 65 -9.35 -2.76 -12.32
N LEU A 66 -8.11 -2.61 -11.86
CA LEU A 66 -7.70 -3.17 -10.57
C LEU A 66 -8.07 -2.23 -9.44
N VAL A 67 -8.78 -2.74 -8.44
CA VAL A 67 -9.15 -1.97 -7.25
C VAL A 67 -8.56 -2.60 -6.01
N ALA A 68 -7.67 -1.86 -5.34
CA ALA A 68 -7.07 -2.26 -4.08
C ALA A 68 -7.62 -1.43 -2.92
N ARG A 69 -8.27 -2.09 -1.97
CA ARG A 69 -8.85 -1.44 -0.78
C ARG A 69 -7.82 -1.17 0.31
N ASP A 70 -6.77 -1.98 0.36
CA ASP A 70 -5.65 -1.79 1.29
C ASP A 70 -4.59 -0.90 0.61
N VAL A 71 -4.28 0.25 1.23
CA VAL A 71 -3.29 1.23 0.74
C VAL A 71 -1.92 0.59 0.50
N ARG A 72 -1.59 -0.45 1.26
CA ARG A 72 -0.34 -1.19 1.14
C ARG A 72 -0.27 -1.96 -0.17
N VAL A 73 -1.37 -2.63 -0.51
CA VAL A 73 -1.51 -3.39 -1.75
C VAL A 73 -1.58 -2.44 -2.95
N LEU A 74 -2.30 -1.33 -2.80
CA LEU A 74 -2.39 -0.26 -3.80
C LEU A 74 -0.99 0.25 -4.19
N TYR A 75 -0.18 0.64 -3.21
CA TYR A 75 1.19 1.12 -3.45
C TYR A 75 2.04 0.11 -4.24
N TRP A 76 1.93 -1.18 -3.93
CA TRP A 76 2.70 -2.20 -4.66
C TRP A 76 2.13 -2.48 -6.05
N LEU A 77 0.82 -2.42 -6.23
CA LEU A 77 0.19 -2.58 -7.54
C LEU A 77 0.55 -1.44 -8.49
N GLU A 78 0.61 -0.20 -8.00
CA GLU A 78 1.09 0.96 -8.76
C GLU A 78 2.53 0.77 -9.26
N THR A 79 3.33 -0.12 -8.65
CA THR A 79 4.67 -0.47 -9.17
C THR A 79 4.66 -1.56 -10.23
N ILE A 80 3.53 -2.25 -10.44
CA ILE A 80 3.38 -3.39 -11.33
C ILE A 80 2.58 -2.99 -12.58
N THR A 81 1.53 -2.18 -12.42
CA THR A 81 0.65 -1.73 -13.48
C THR A 81 0.11 -0.33 -13.18
N ASP A 82 -0.14 0.45 -14.23
CA ASP A 82 -0.66 1.81 -14.13
C ASP A 82 -2.20 1.84 -13.97
N GLU A 83 -2.89 0.73 -14.31
CA GLU A 83 -4.36 0.61 -14.33
C GLU A 83 -4.92 0.19 -12.95
N VAL A 84 -4.56 0.95 -11.91
CA VAL A 84 -4.91 0.65 -10.51
C VAL A 84 -5.61 1.84 -9.88
N HIS A 85 -6.78 1.58 -9.30
CA HIS A 85 -7.64 2.58 -8.71
C HIS A 85 -7.95 2.28 -7.25
N ARG A 86 -8.18 3.35 -6.48
CA ARG A 86 -8.58 3.23 -5.08
C ARG A 86 -10.08 3.01 -4.93
N HIS A 87 -10.88 3.59 -5.84
CA HIS A 87 -12.33 3.49 -5.81
C HIS A 87 -12.87 2.85 -7.08
N PRO A 88 -13.86 1.96 -6.95
CA PRO A 88 -14.49 1.33 -8.12
C PRO A 88 -15.22 2.31 -9.03
N SER A 89 -15.60 3.50 -8.54
CA SER A 89 -16.27 4.55 -9.32
C SER A 89 -15.37 5.20 -10.37
N GLU A 90 -14.06 5.04 -10.24
CA GLU A 90 -13.08 5.57 -11.20
C GLU A 90 -12.88 4.62 -12.39
N CYS A 91 -13.35 3.38 -12.27
CA CYS A 91 -13.22 2.35 -13.29
C CYS A 91 -14.32 2.47 -14.35
N THR A 92 -13.92 2.41 -15.62
CA THR A 92 -14.85 2.35 -16.77
C THR A 92 -15.01 0.92 -17.32
N SER A 93 -14.14 -0.01 -16.91
CA SER A 93 -14.06 -1.40 -17.38
C SER A 93 -14.46 -2.40 -16.27
N ARG A 94 -14.28 -3.71 -16.50
CA ARG A 94 -14.64 -4.75 -15.52
C ARG A 94 -13.82 -4.57 -14.24
N ILE A 95 -14.47 -4.38 -13.11
CA ILE A 95 -13.78 -4.13 -11.85
C ILE A 95 -13.29 -5.44 -11.24
N VAL A 96 -11.98 -5.56 -11.07
CA VAL A 96 -11.34 -6.66 -10.36
C VAL A 96 -10.72 -6.11 -9.10
N PHE A 97 -11.15 -6.61 -7.96
CA PHE A 97 -10.56 -6.20 -6.71
C PHE A 97 -9.52 -7.22 -6.28
N ILE A 98 -8.46 -6.71 -5.67
CA ILE A 98 -7.33 -7.51 -5.24
C ILE A 98 -6.96 -7.13 -3.81
N ASP A 99 -6.89 -8.14 -2.96
CA ASP A 99 -6.65 -7.98 -1.53
C ASP A 99 -5.68 -9.09 -1.05
N VAL A 100 -4.91 -8.79 -0.01
CA VAL A 100 -4.05 -9.75 0.68
C VAL A 100 -4.82 -10.40 1.83
N LEU A 101 -4.89 -11.73 1.86
CA LEU A 101 -5.44 -12.55 2.94
C LEU A 101 -6.89 -12.21 3.34
N LYS A 102 -7.70 -11.72 2.39
CA LYS A 102 -9.13 -11.45 2.65
C LYS A 102 -10.02 -12.44 1.92
N THR A 103 -11.08 -12.86 2.60
CA THR A 103 -12.10 -13.68 1.98
C THR A 103 -12.92 -12.84 1.00
N PRO A 104 -13.17 -13.33 -0.23
CA PRO A 104 -14.08 -12.67 -1.16
C PRO A 104 -15.48 -12.50 -0.54
N PRO A 105 -16.16 -11.38 -0.79
CA PRO A 105 -17.53 -11.18 -0.35
C PRO A 105 -18.49 -12.23 -0.97
N ARG A 106 -19.59 -12.53 -0.29
CA ARG A 106 -20.58 -13.48 -0.82
C ARG A 106 -21.17 -12.97 -2.13
N GLY A 107 -21.23 -13.83 -3.14
CA GLY A 107 -21.73 -13.46 -4.47
C GLY A 107 -20.72 -12.73 -5.36
N SER A 108 -19.43 -12.72 -5.01
CA SER A 108 -18.36 -12.39 -5.98
C SER A 108 -17.87 -13.65 -6.69
N GLU A 109 -17.49 -13.49 -7.95
CA GLU A 109 -16.76 -14.49 -8.72
C GLU A 109 -15.26 -14.38 -8.38
N LEU A 110 -14.64 -15.51 -8.05
CA LEU A 110 -13.22 -15.56 -7.75
C LEU A 110 -12.45 -15.68 -9.06
N VAL A 111 -11.57 -14.72 -9.32
CA VAL A 111 -10.75 -14.70 -10.54
C VAL A 111 -9.35 -15.27 -10.28
N TYR A 112 -8.80 -15.01 -9.08
CA TYR A 112 -7.52 -15.53 -8.65
C TYR A 112 -7.54 -15.86 -7.16
N ARG A 113 -6.92 -16.98 -6.78
CA ARG A 113 -6.66 -17.33 -5.39
C ARG A 113 -5.30 -17.99 -5.28
N GLY A 114 -4.36 -17.28 -4.70
CA GLY A 114 -3.14 -17.86 -4.21
C GLY A 114 -3.16 -17.99 -2.69
N ARG A 115 -1.96 -18.09 -2.11
CA ARG A 115 -1.75 -18.30 -0.68
C ARG A 115 -1.89 -17.00 0.12
N TYR A 116 -1.50 -15.88 -0.47
CA TYR A 116 -1.48 -14.57 0.16
C TYR A 116 -2.43 -13.58 -0.50
N VAL A 117 -2.71 -13.74 -1.79
CA VAL A 117 -3.44 -12.79 -2.63
C VAL A 117 -4.70 -13.45 -3.15
N THR A 118 -5.78 -12.69 -3.11
CA THR A 118 -7.07 -13.08 -3.69
C THR A 118 -7.56 -11.96 -4.58
N ALA A 119 -7.97 -12.30 -5.80
CA ALA A 119 -8.66 -11.39 -6.70
C ALA A 119 -10.06 -11.90 -7.03
N TRP A 120 -11.03 -10.99 -7.02
CA TRP A 120 -12.42 -11.32 -7.29
C TRP A 120 -13.10 -10.18 -8.05
N THR A 121 -14.21 -10.51 -8.70
CA THR A 121 -15.08 -9.56 -9.41
C THR A 121 -16.50 -9.68 -8.87
N PRO A 122 -17.25 -8.59 -8.70
CA PRO A 122 -18.66 -8.68 -8.32
C PRO A 122 -19.46 -9.43 -9.40
N ALA A 123 -20.36 -10.35 -9.01
CA ALA A 123 -21.14 -11.15 -9.98
C ALA A 123 -22.14 -10.31 -10.79
N LYS A 124 -22.52 -9.12 -10.29
CA LYS A 124 -23.19 -8.10 -11.08
C LYS A 124 -22.12 -7.14 -11.56
N LEU A 125 -21.78 -7.18 -12.85
CA LEU A 125 -21.05 -6.08 -13.48
C LEU A 125 -21.79 -4.80 -13.11
N HIS A 126 -21.14 -3.88 -12.40
CA HIS A 126 -21.68 -2.55 -12.30
C HIS A 126 -21.60 -1.99 -13.73
N PRO A 127 -22.74 -1.68 -14.42
CA PRO A 127 -22.63 -0.94 -15.67
C PRO A 127 -21.88 0.34 -15.35
N ALA A 128 -20.86 0.65 -16.15
CA ALA A 128 -20.15 1.91 -16.05
C ALA A 128 -21.17 3.05 -15.87
N PRO A 129 -20.96 3.98 -14.93
CA PRO A 129 -21.86 5.12 -14.82
C PRO A 129 -21.93 5.80 -16.19
N PRO A 130 -23.13 6.16 -16.68
CA PRO A 130 -23.25 6.83 -17.97
C PRO A 130 -22.35 8.07 -17.97
N PRO A 131 -21.66 8.37 -19.08
CA PRO A 131 -20.81 9.56 -19.15
C PRO A 131 -21.65 10.76 -18.76
N ALA A 132 -21.17 11.53 -17.79
CA ALA A 132 -21.83 12.77 -17.37
C ALA A 132 -22.00 13.63 -18.62
N GLY A 133 -23.25 13.83 -19.01
CA GLY A 133 -23.62 14.60 -20.19
C GLY A 133 -23.09 16.03 -20.12
N HIS A 134 -22.74 16.53 -21.31
CA HIS A 134 -22.25 17.86 -21.68
C HIS A 134 -22.85 19.05 -20.93
#